data_AF-A0A0D3I0X2-F1
#
_entry.id   AF-A0A0D3I0X2-F1
#
_cell.length_a   1.000
_cell.length_b   1.000
_cell.length_c   1.000
_cell.angle_alpha   90.00
_cell.angle_beta   90.00
_cell.angle_gamma   90.00
#
_symmetry.space_group_name_H-M   'P 1'
#
loop_
_entity.id
_entity.type
_entity.pdbx_description
1 polymer ?
#
loop_
_entity_poly.entity_id
_entity_poly.type
_entity_poly.pdbx_seq_one_letter_code
_entity_poly.pdbx_strand_id
1 'polypeptide(L)'
;MSAIEKVAEVRTTMSSAGAVEVRRPGEGEPTDEELSSFPLAAGAHLPMSSPALEFTKMVTHLVGLDPLLEDGVVRLRRNLLQLLAVQEFAPEARFVNPCRTFCALRQPARFVNPCRTFVLPDAVCSHCHDVRDLDLCRDATPSREWACSVCGSTHDPEVVEARLVQVVQQRAMAFLAQDRECRKCRTERCPTCAGRFTLRKPPDELRATFDTFASIAHHFDLPYLAETCAWLSASVFGKFSKAEVANCFQRR
;
A
#
# COMPACT_ATOMS: atom_id res chain seq x y z
N MET A 1 31.63 44.87 -1.78
CA MET A 1 30.67 43.96 -1.13
C MET A 1 30.95 42.55 -1.56
N SER A 2 31.34 41.70 -0.60
CA SER A 2 31.69 40.29 -0.81
C SER A 2 30.46 39.46 -1.14
N ALA A 3 30.60 38.37 -1.91
CA ALA A 3 29.51 37.43 -2.16
C ALA A 3 28.87 36.89 -0.86
N ILE A 4 29.64 36.86 0.22
CA ILE A 4 29.20 36.45 1.56
C ILE A 4 28.18 37.44 2.16
N GLU A 5 28.37 38.75 1.94
CA GLU A 5 27.45 39.79 2.44
C GLU A 5 26.10 39.73 1.70
N LYS A 6 26.12 39.46 0.39
CA LYS A 6 24.90 39.28 -0.41
C LYS A 6 24.12 38.02 -0.01
N VAL A 7 24.81 36.92 0.32
CA VAL A 7 24.15 35.70 0.81
C VAL A 7 23.53 35.93 2.20
N ALA A 8 24.18 36.71 3.07
CA ALA A 8 23.62 37.09 4.37
C ALA A 8 22.39 37.99 4.22
N GLU A 9 22.43 38.94 3.28
CA GLU A 9 21.34 39.86 2.96
C GLU A 9 20.13 39.14 2.36
N VAL A 10 20.33 38.18 1.46
CA VAL A 10 19.25 37.31 0.94
C VAL A 10 18.63 36.47 2.06
N ARG A 11 19.43 36.01 3.03
CA ARG A 11 18.94 35.24 4.19
C ARG A 11 18.10 36.06 5.16
N THR A 12 18.38 37.35 5.31
CA THR A 12 17.62 38.25 6.19
C THR A 12 16.45 38.93 5.50
N THR A 13 16.50 39.13 4.18
CA THR A 13 15.43 39.80 3.41
C THR A 13 14.38 38.84 2.86
N MET A 14 14.72 37.57 2.62
CA MET A 14 13.73 36.55 2.26
C MET A 14 13.09 35.97 3.52
N SER A 15 12.10 36.68 4.07
CA SER A 15 11.08 36.02 4.89
C SER A 15 10.28 35.10 3.97
N SER A 16 10.78 33.87 3.74
CA SER A 16 10.13 32.87 2.88
C SER A 16 8.84 32.30 3.49
N ALA A 17 8.50 32.72 4.70
CA ALA A 17 7.17 32.54 5.25
C ALA A 17 6.44 33.87 5.10
N GLY A 18 5.50 33.94 4.15
CA GLY A 18 4.26 34.65 4.47
C GLY A 18 3.76 34.08 5.81
N ALA A 19 3.13 34.90 6.64
CA ALA A 19 2.58 34.50 7.93
C ALA A 19 1.40 33.51 7.76
N VAL A 20 1.68 32.37 7.12
CA VAL A 20 0.88 31.17 7.15
C VAL A 20 1.26 30.53 8.47
N GLU A 21 0.28 30.47 9.37
CA GLU A 21 0.38 29.71 10.60
C GLU A 21 0.64 28.25 10.20
N VAL A 22 1.90 27.82 10.23
CA VAL A 22 2.27 26.43 9.95
C VAL A 22 1.83 25.62 11.16
N ARG A 23 0.59 25.12 11.11
CA ARG A 23 0.11 24.11 12.05
C ARG A 23 1.02 22.90 11.96
N ARG A 24 1.41 22.34 13.10
CA ARG A 24 2.13 21.07 13.09
C ARG A 24 1.23 19.99 12.48
N PRO A 25 1.73 19.19 11.53
CA PRO A 25 1.05 17.97 11.11
C PRO A 25 0.70 17.13 12.35
N GLY A 26 -0.59 16.89 12.59
CA GLY A 26 -1.07 16.13 13.76
C GLY A 26 -1.62 16.95 14.94
N GLU A 27 -1.51 18.28 14.94
CA GLU A 27 -2.22 19.15 15.91
C GLU A 27 -3.64 19.48 15.39
N GLY A 28 -4.59 18.60 15.70
CA GLY A 28 -6.02 18.72 15.33
C GLY A 28 -6.51 17.53 14.48
N GLU A 29 -7.83 17.27 14.50
CA GLU A 29 -8.42 16.36 13.51
C GLU A 29 -8.17 16.93 12.10
N PRO A 30 -7.74 16.10 11.13
CA PRO A 30 -7.53 16.56 9.77
C PRO A 30 -8.84 17.14 9.25
N THR A 31 -8.78 18.35 8.69
CA THR A 31 -9.97 19.00 8.15
C THR A 31 -10.44 18.26 6.90
N ASP A 32 -11.75 18.24 6.63
CA ASP A 32 -12.32 17.58 5.45
C ASP A 32 -11.70 18.09 4.12
N GLU A 33 -11.23 19.35 4.11
CA GLU A 33 -10.51 19.94 2.96
C GLU A 33 -9.12 19.31 2.73
N GLU A 34 -8.37 19.02 3.79
CA GLU A 34 -7.06 18.36 3.73
C GLU A 34 -7.19 16.89 3.28
N LEU A 35 -8.25 16.21 3.73
CA LEU A 35 -8.57 14.84 3.31
C LEU A 35 -9.07 14.79 1.85
N SER A 36 -9.83 15.79 1.40
CA SER A 36 -10.29 15.91 0.02
C SER A 36 -9.17 16.17 -1.01
N SER A 37 -8.03 16.69 -0.52
CA SER A 37 -6.87 17.01 -1.36
C SER A 37 -6.12 15.76 -1.84
N PHE A 38 -6.38 14.60 -1.23
CA PHE A 38 -5.77 13.34 -1.62
C PHE A 38 -6.68 12.55 -2.55
N PRO A 39 -6.17 12.04 -3.70
CA PRO A 39 -6.97 11.17 -4.55
C PRO A 39 -7.32 9.90 -3.77
N LEU A 40 -8.62 9.62 -3.64
CA LEU A 40 -9.15 8.33 -3.17
C LEU A 40 -8.90 7.27 -4.24
N ALA A 41 -7.63 6.88 -4.40
CA ALA A 41 -7.23 5.85 -5.35
C ALA A 41 -7.56 4.46 -4.79
N ALA A 42 -7.95 3.54 -5.68
CA ALA A 42 -8.09 2.14 -5.33
C ALA A 42 -6.76 1.60 -4.74
N GLY A 43 -6.84 0.98 -3.56
CA GLY A 43 -5.66 0.45 -2.86
C GLY A 43 -4.89 1.45 -1.98
N ALA A 44 -5.44 2.65 -1.74
CA ALA A 44 -4.95 3.54 -0.70
C ALA A 44 -5.12 2.87 0.68
N HIS A 45 -4.01 2.69 1.41
CA HIS A 45 -4.01 1.96 2.68
C HIS A 45 -3.28 2.69 3.82
N LEU A 46 -2.76 3.88 3.55
CA LEU A 46 -2.17 4.75 4.55
C LEU A 46 -3.08 5.94 4.85
N PRO A 47 -3.31 6.27 6.13
CA PRO A 47 -3.93 7.53 6.49
C PRO A 47 -2.91 8.65 6.21
N MET A 48 -3.19 9.48 5.20
CA MET A 48 -2.40 10.65 4.89
C MET A 48 -2.95 11.83 5.71
N SER A 49 -2.11 12.43 6.55
CA SER A 49 -2.53 13.52 7.43
C SER A 49 -2.39 14.87 6.76
N SER A 50 -1.16 15.26 6.37
CA SER A 50 -0.91 16.56 5.77
C SER A 50 -0.29 16.47 4.37
N PRO A 51 -0.87 17.17 3.37
CA PRO A 51 -0.36 17.17 1.99
C PRO A 51 1.11 17.57 1.88
N ALA A 52 1.53 18.58 2.63
CA ALA A 52 2.90 19.09 2.57
C ALA A 52 3.93 18.10 3.14
N LEU A 53 3.57 17.35 4.19
CA LEU A 53 4.44 16.33 4.77
C LEU A 53 4.56 15.13 3.83
N GLU A 54 3.45 14.65 3.27
CA GLU A 54 3.47 13.54 2.32
C GLU A 54 4.24 13.89 1.05
N PHE A 55 4.04 15.09 0.51
CA PHE A 55 4.83 15.60 -0.62
C PHE A 55 6.33 15.63 -0.29
N THR A 56 6.69 16.16 0.87
CA THR A 56 8.08 16.21 1.34
C THR A 56 8.69 14.81 1.44
N LYS A 57 7.96 13.84 2.00
CA LYS A 57 8.42 12.45 2.09
C LYS A 57 8.61 11.83 0.71
N MET A 58 7.66 12.02 -0.21
CA MET A 58 7.73 11.46 -1.57
C MET A 58 8.89 12.05 -2.37
N VAL A 59 9.04 13.38 -2.40
CA VAL A 59 10.10 14.05 -3.16
C VAL A 59 11.48 13.71 -2.59
N THR A 60 11.66 13.75 -1.27
CA THR A 60 12.94 13.38 -0.65
C THR A 60 13.29 11.91 -0.88
N HIS A 61 12.31 11.01 -0.90
CA HIS A 61 12.55 9.61 -1.24
C HIS A 61 12.92 9.42 -2.71
N LEU A 62 12.22 10.08 -3.64
CA LEU A 62 12.49 10.01 -5.08
C LEU A 62 13.89 10.50 -5.44
N VAL A 63 14.29 11.66 -4.93
CA VAL A 63 15.63 12.22 -5.18
C VAL A 63 16.70 11.37 -4.49
N GLY A 64 16.37 10.75 -3.36
CA GLY A 64 17.24 9.80 -2.66
C GLY A 64 17.43 8.44 -3.36
N LEU A 65 16.78 8.18 -4.49
CA LEU A 65 17.07 7.00 -5.32
C LEU A 65 18.40 7.13 -6.07
N ASP A 66 18.90 8.35 -6.24
CA ASP A 66 20.21 8.61 -6.84
C ASP A 66 21.30 8.63 -5.74
N PRO A 67 22.24 7.67 -5.72
CA PRO A 67 23.28 7.60 -4.69
C PRO A 67 24.22 8.82 -4.71
N LEU A 68 24.30 9.55 -5.83
CA LEU A 68 25.13 10.76 -5.93
C LEU A 68 24.56 11.94 -5.12
N LEU A 69 23.27 11.89 -4.80
CA LEU A 69 22.54 12.97 -4.15
C LEU A 69 22.26 12.72 -2.66
N GLU A 70 22.64 11.56 -2.10
CA GLU A 70 22.29 11.16 -0.72
C GLU A 70 22.57 12.26 0.32
N ASP A 71 23.79 12.81 0.34
CA ASP A 71 24.17 13.86 1.29
C ASP A 71 23.34 15.15 1.15
N GLY A 72 23.00 15.51 -0.10
CA GLY A 72 22.15 16.65 -0.41
C GLY A 72 20.70 16.42 0.03
N VAL A 73 20.20 15.21 -0.19
CA VAL A 73 18.84 14.79 0.15
C VAL A 73 18.64 14.74 1.66
N VAL A 74 19.62 14.26 2.44
CA VAL A 74 19.55 14.28 3.91
C VAL A 74 19.43 15.72 4.43
N ARG A 75 20.24 16.64 3.91
CA ARG A 75 20.15 18.07 4.27
C ARG A 75 18.82 18.69 3.85
N LEU A 76 18.37 18.40 2.63
CA LEU A 76 17.09 18.89 2.11
C LEU A 76 15.93 18.40 2.98
N ARG A 77 15.89 17.11 3.29
CA ARG A 77 14.86 16.49 4.14
C ARG A 77 14.82 17.14 5.52
N ARG A 78 15.98 17.33 6.17
CA ARG A 78 16.05 18.00 7.47
C ARG A 78 15.50 19.42 7.40
N ASN A 79 15.88 20.20 6.39
CA ASN A 79 15.39 21.57 6.23
C ASN A 79 13.88 21.63 5.97
N LEU A 80 13.35 20.75 5.11
CA LEU A 80 11.92 20.70 4.80
C LEU A 80 11.08 20.27 6.02
N LEU A 81 11.55 19.28 6.79
CA LEU A 81 10.85 18.88 8.02
C LEU A 81 10.88 19.97 9.09
N GLN A 82 11.98 20.72 9.18
CA GLN A 82 12.06 21.90 10.05
C GLN A 82 11.05 22.99 9.65
N LEU A 83 10.87 23.24 8.34
CA LEU A 83 9.86 24.19 7.84
C LEU A 83 8.44 23.73 8.17
N LEU A 84 8.19 22.42 8.22
CA LEU A 84 6.91 21.83 8.61
C LEU A 84 6.75 21.65 10.13
N ALA A 85 7.73 22.09 10.93
CA ALA A 85 7.78 21.88 12.37
C ALA A 85 7.65 20.40 12.82
N VAL A 86 8.11 19.46 11.98
CA VAL A 86 8.14 18.02 12.25
C VAL A 86 9.57 17.59 12.59
N GLN A 87 9.72 16.73 13.60
CA GLN A 87 11.02 16.17 13.97
C GLN A 87 11.49 15.13 12.95
N GLU A 88 12.79 15.11 12.63
CA GLU A 88 13.37 14.21 11.62
C GLU A 88 13.14 12.73 11.92
N PHE A 89 13.12 12.38 13.20
CA PHE A 89 12.93 11.01 13.71
C PHE A 89 11.51 10.73 14.21
N ALA A 90 10.55 11.63 13.99
CA ALA A 90 9.16 11.37 14.33
C ALA A 90 8.63 10.17 13.52
N PRO A 91 7.77 9.32 14.11
CA PRO A 91 7.15 8.21 13.38
C PRO A 91 6.38 8.72 12.14
N GLU A 92 5.79 9.89 12.25
CA GLU A 92 5.07 10.59 11.19
C GLU A 92 5.99 11.13 10.10
N ALA A 93 7.28 11.39 10.35
CA ALA A 93 8.21 11.88 9.34
C ALA A 93 8.72 10.74 8.44
N ARG A 94 8.65 9.50 8.92
CA ARG A 94 9.15 8.33 8.20
C ARG A 94 8.39 8.17 6.88
N PHE A 95 9.12 8.09 5.78
CA PHE A 95 8.52 7.64 4.53
C PHE A 95 8.15 6.16 4.71
N VAL A 96 6.85 5.89 4.75
CA VAL A 96 6.34 4.53 4.67
C VAL A 96 6.01 4.32 3.21
N ASN A 97 6.74 3.40 2.58
CA ASN A 97 6.47 3.03 1.20
C ASN A 97 5.00 2.57 1.08
N PRO A 98 4.16 3.30 0.33
CA PRO A 98 2.72 3.04 0.23
C PRO A 98 2.40 1.83 -0.69
N CYS A 99 3.44 1.13 -1.14
CA CYS A 99 3.41 -0.07 -1.95
C CYS A 99 3.82 -1.29 -1.11
N ARG A 100 3.06 -1.62 -0.05
CA ARG A 100 3.21 -2.93 0.62
C ARG A 100 2.55 -4.05 -0.20
N THR A 101 3.00 -4.24 -1.45
CA THR A 101 2.59 -5.36 -2.30
C THR A 101 3.80 -6.19 -2.72
N PHE A 102 3.88 -7.38 -2.14
CA PHE A 102 4.10 -8.65 -2.84
C PHE A 102 5.18 -8.73 -3.94
N CYS A 103 6.36 -8.13 -3.76
CA CYS A 103 7.56 -8.54 -4.49
C CYS A 103 8.39 -9.48 -3.61
N ALA A 104 7.97 -10.73 -3.52
CA ALA A 104 8.85 -11.86 -3.17
C ALA A 104 9.84 -12.20 -4.31
N LEU A 105 10.20 -11.21 -5.16
CA LEU A 105 11.15 -11.34 -6.25
C LEU A 105 12.29 -10.34 -6.06
N ARG A 106 13.32 -10.88 -5.42
CA ARG A 106 14.78 -10.65 -5.48
C ARG A 106 15.36 -9.81 -6.64
N GLN A 107 14.90 -8.57 -6.87
CA GLN A 107 15.53 -7.62 -7.80
C GLN A 107 15.68 -6.22 -7.18
N PRO A 108 16.74 -5.46 -7.55
CA PRO A 108 17.06 -4.17 -6.94
C PRO A 108 15.94 -3.15 -7.17
N ALA A 109 15.73 -2.34 -6.13
CA ALA A 109 14.68 -1.34 -5.97
C ALA A 109 14.43 -0.50 -7.25
N ARG A 110 13.44 -0.92 -8.03
CA ARG A 110 12.79 -0.08 -9.04
C ARG A 110 11.76 0.78 -8.31
N PHE A 111 11.55 2.01 -8.76
CA PHE A 111 10.44 2.85 -8.30
C PHE A 111 9.13 2.06 -8.40
N VAL A 112 8.55 1.72 -7.24
CA VAL A 112 7.26 1.01 -7.15
C VAL A 112 6.19 2.03 -6.82
N ASN A 113 5.13 2.01 -7.64
CA ASN A 113 3.97 2.91 -7.59
C ASN A 113 3.36 2.97 -6.18
N PRO A 114 3.02 4.15 -5.65
CA PRO A 114 2.49 4.30 -4.31
C PRO A 114 1.12 3.64 -4.02
N CYS A 115 0.43 3.11 -5.02
CA CYS A 115 -0.83 2.41 -4.80
C CYS A 115 -0.57 0.91 -4.63
N ARG A 116 -1.40 0.21 -3.83
CA ARG A 116 -1.48 -1.25 -3.93
C ARG A 116 -2.13 -1.59 -5.26
N THR A 117 -1.34 -1.65 -6.33
CA THR A 117 -1.81 -2.07 -7.64
C THR A 117 -2.07 -3.57 -7.61
N PHE A 118 -3.27 -3.95 -8.05
CA PHE A 118 -3.57 -5.35 -8.32
C PHE A 118 -3.66 -5.50 -9.83
N VAL A 119 -2.75 -6.30 -10.37
CA VAL A 119 -2.73 -6.65 -11.79
C VAL A 119 -3.51 -7.95 -11.94
N LEU A 120 -4.62 -7.89 -12.68
CA LEU A 120 -5.38 -9.05 -13.10
C LEU A 120 -4.69 -9.64 -14.33
N PRO A 121 -4.10 -10.85 -14.25
CA PRO A 121 -3.44 -11.46 -15.39
C PRO A 121 -4.47 -11.91 -16.45
N ASP A 122 -4.05 -11.87 -17.71
CA ASP A 122 -4.79 -12.43 -18.84
C ASP A 122 -6.24 -11.92 -18.98
N ALA A 123 -6.46 -10.62 -18.76
CA ALA A 123 -7.76 -10.00 -19.00
C ALA A 123 -8.05 -9.95 -20.52
N VAL A 124 -9.21 -10.50 -20.92
CA VAL A 124 -9.62 -10.60 -22.32
C VAL A 124 -10.58 -9.47 -22.65
N CYS A 125 -10.30 -8.72 -23.73
CA CYS A 125 -11.24 -7.72 -24.25
C CYS A 125 -12.40 -8.39 -24.99
N SER A 126 -13.65 -8.05 -24.65
CA SER A 126 -14.84 -8.64 -25.32
C SER A 126 -15.04 -8.18 -26.76
N HIS A 127 -14.41 -7.07 -27.17
CA HIS A 127 -14.57 -6.51 -28.52
C HIS A 127 -13.47 -6.99 -29.49
N CYS A 128 -12.19 -6.84 -29.11
CA CYS A 128 -11.06 -7.20 -29.98
C CYS A 128 -10.39 -8.53 -29.61
N HIS A 129 -10.82 -9.21 -28.54
CA HIS A 129 -10.25 -10.47 -28.02
C HIS A 129 -8.75 -10.41 -27.70
N ASP A 130 -8.22 -9.19 -27.54
CA ASP A 130 -6.87 -9.00 -27.08
C ASP A 130 -6.73 -9.40 -25.61
N VAL A 131 -5.64 -10.09 -25.29
CA VAL A 131 -5.34 -10.61 -23.95
C VAL A 131 -4.16 -9.83 -23.38
N ARG A 132 -4.39 -9.16 -22.26
CA ARG A 132 -3.36 -8.42 -21.53
C ARG A 132 -3.60 -8.42 -20.04
N ASP A 133 -2.53 -8.19 -19.31
CA ASP A 133 -2.59 -7.89 -17.89
C ASP A 133 -3.26 -6.53 -17.67
N LEU A 134 -4.27 -6.48 -16.81
CA LEU A 134 -5.03 -5.27 -16.49
C LEU A 134 -4.69 -4.78 -15.08
N ASP A 135 -4.09 -3.60 -14.92
CA ASP A 135 -3.82 -3.00 -13.62
C ASP A 135 -5.04 -2.21 -13.14
N LEU A 136 -5.80 -2.81 -12.20
CA LEU A 136 -7.09 -2.26 -11.78
C LEU A 136 -6.98 -0.86 -11.17
N CYS A 137 -5.88 -0.55 -10.49
CA CYS A 137 -5.72 0.72 -9.78
C CYS A 137 -5.10 1.80 -10.67
N ARG A 138 -4.43 1.42 -11.76
CA ARG A 138 -3.71 2.34 -12.65
C ARG A 138 -4.43 2.60 -13.96
N ASP A 139 -5.01 1.57 -14.56
CA ASP A 139 -5.63 1.64 -15.88
C ASP A 139 -7.10 2.10 -15.81
N ALA A 140 -7.58 2.39 -14.60
CA ALA A 140 -8.88 2.98 -14.37
C ALA A 140 -8.92 4.43 -14.86
N THR A 141 -9.91 4.73 -15.70
CA THR A 141 -10.27 6.08 -16.07
C THR A 141 -10.85 6.85 -14.87
N PRO A 142 -10.94 8.19 -14.95
CA PRO A 142 -11.66 8.98 -13.94
C PRO A 142 -13.13 8.55 -13.76
N SER A 143 -13.72 7.90 -14.77
CA SER A 143 -15.06 7.30 -14.72
C SER A 143 -15.11 5.93 -14.02
N ARG A 144 -13.99 5.44 -13.47
CA ARG A 144 -13.86 4.12 -12.82
C ARG A 144 -14.07 2.95 -13.78
N GLU A 145 -13.66 3.14 -15.04
CA GLU A 145 -13.77 2.12 -16.08
C GLU A 145 -12.39 1.71 -16.57
N TRP A 146 -12.27 0.49 -17.08
CA TRP A 146 -11.02 0.00 -17.67
C TRP A 146 -11.16 -0.04 -19.17
N ALA A 147 -10.39 0.78 -19.89
CA ALA A 147 -10.42 0.82 -21.35
C ALA A 147 -9.34 -0.08 -21.95
N CYS A 148 -9.70 -0.84 -22.99
CA CYS A 148 -8.74 -1.62 -23.75
C CYS A 148 -7.77 -0.70 -24.51
N SER A 149 -6.46 -0.93 -24.37
CA SER A 149 -5.43 -0.11 -25.02
C SER A 149 -5.39 -0.20 -26.55
N VAL A 150 -6.01 -1.22 -27.17
CA VAL A 150 -6.04 -1.40 -28.63
C VAL A 150 -7.29 -0.81 -29.26
N CYS A 151 -8.47 -1.13 -28.73
CA CYS A 151 -9.75 -0.71 -29.34
C CYS A 151 -10.48 0.39 -28.56
N GLY A 152 -10.02 0.74 -27.36
CA GLY A 152 -10.68 1.73 -26.49
C GLY A 152 -12.00 1.27 -25.88
N SER A 153 -12.51 0.07 -26.20
CA SER A 153 -13.72 -0.46 -25.57
C SER A 153 -13.50 -0.72 -24.07
N THR A 154 -14.54 -0.48 -23.28
CA THR A 154 -14.50 -0.71 -21.84
C THR A 154 -14.61 -2.20 -21.53
N HIS A 155 -13.85 -2.67 -20.56
CA HIS A 155 -14.00 -4.01 -20.02
C HIS A 155 -15.30 -4.10 -19.20
N ASP A 156 -15.99 -5.23 -19.32
CA ASP A 156 -17.20 -5.51 -18.57
C ASP A 156 -16.87 -5.68 -17.07
N PRO A 157 -17.40 -4.83 -16.18
CA PRO A 157 -17.13 -4.91 -14.76
C PRO A 157 -17.60 -6.23 -14.14
N GLU A 158 -18.65 -6.89 -14.65
CA GLU A 158 -19.13 -8.17 -14.13
C GLU A 158 -18.12 -9.29 -14.38
N VAL A 159 -17.50 -9.29 -15.57
CA VAL A 159 -16.47 -10.27 -15.93
C VAL A 159 -15.21 -10.07 -15.08
N VAL A 160 -14.81 -8.81 -14.87
CA VAL A 160 -13.69 -8.46 -13.99
C VAL A 160 -14.00 -8.88 -12.55
N GLU A 161 -15.19 -8.57 -12.04
CA GLU A 161 -15.62 -8.93 -10.69
C GLU A 161 -15.59 -10.44 -10.44
N ALA A 162 -16.18 -11.23 -11.35
CA ALA A 162 -16.17 -12.69 -11.26
C ALA A 162 -14.75 -13.25 -11.18
N ARG A 163 -13.81 -12.66 -11.91
CA ARG A 163 -12.39 -13.02 -11.89
C ARG A 163 -11.72 -12.65 -10.58
N LEU A 164 -12.01 -11.48 -10.04
CA LEU A 164 -11.48 -11.07 -8.73
C LEU A 164 -11.99 -11.96 -7.61
N VAL A 165 -13.28 -12.33 -7.64
CA VAL A 165 -13.85 -13.28 -6.68
C VAL A 165 -13.13 -14.62 -6.75
N GLN A 166 -12.87 -15.13 -7.95
CA GLN A 166 -12.11 -16.37 -8.13
C GLN A 166 -10.71 -16.27 -7.51
N VAL A 167 -10.00 -15.15 -7.74
CA VAL A 167 -8.67 -14.93 -7.14
C VAL A 167 -8.73 -14.89 -5.61
N VAL A 168 -9.70 -14.18 -5.05
CA VAL A 168 -9.88 -14.06 -3.59
C VAL A 168 -10.16 -15.44 -2.97
N GLN A 169 -11.06 -16.22 -3.56
CA GLN A 169 -11.36 -17.58 -3.13
C GLN A 169 -10.15 -18.50 -3.23
N GLN A 170 -9.39 -18.43 -4.34
CA GLN A 170 -8.15 -19.20 -4.51
C GLN A 170 -7.10 -18.85 -3.45
N ARG A 171 -6.94 -17.57 -3.12
CA ARG A 171 -6.02 -17.13 -2.05
C ARG A 171 -6.46 -17.64 -0.68
N ALA A 172 -7.76 -17.61 -0.40
CA ALA A 172 -8.31 -18.17 0.83
C ALA A 172 -8.06 -19.68 0.92
N MET A 173 -8.35 -20.43 -0.16
CA MET A 173 -8.09 -21.86 -0.23
C MET A 173 -6.61 -22.19 -0.06
N ALA A 174 -5.72 -21.45 -0.73
CA ALA A 174 -4.27 -21.64 -0.60
C ALA A 174 -3.78 -21.39 0.84
N PHE A 175 -4.36 -20.41 1.55
CA PHE A 175 -4.05 -20.18 2.95
C PHE A 175 -4.55 -21.29 3.87
N LEU A 176 -5.74 -21.84 3.61
CA LEU A 176 -6.28 -22.95 4.41
C LEU A 176 -5.51 -24.25 4.16
N ALA A 177 -5.09 -24.49 2.91
CA ALA A 177 -4.34 -25.66 2.49
C ALA A 177 -2.83 -25.57 2.75
N GLN A 178 -2.31 -24.44 3.25
CA GLN A 178 -0.87 -24.27 3.47
C GLN A 178 -0.32 -25.26 4.51
N ASP A 179 0.91 -25.70 4.27
CA ASP A 179 1.63 -26.51 5.24
C ASP A 179 1.98 -25.74 6.51
N ARG A 180 2.21 -26.50 7.56
CA ARG A 180 2.72 -25.99 8.84
C ARG A 180 4.21 -26.31 8.90
N GLU A 181 5.01 -25.37 9.39
CA GLU A 181 6.43 -25.59 9.60
C GLU A 181 6.76 -25.62 11.09
N CYS A 182 7.68 -26.51 11.50
CA CYS A 182 8.17 -26.50 12.87
C CYS A 182 9.04 -25.27 13.11
N ARG A 183 8.75 -24.52 14.19
CA ARG A 183 9.51 -23.29 14.53
C ARG A 183 11.01 -23.52 14.74
N LYS A 184 11.42 -24.73 15.12
CA LYS A 184 12.83 -25.06 15.42
C LYS A 184 13.61 -25.52 14.18
N CYS A 185 13.09 -26.46 13.41
CA CYS A 185 13.80 -27.07 12.28
C CYS A 185 13.32 -26.58 10.89
N ARG A 186 12.22 -25.81 10.83
CA ARG A 186 11.58 -25.34 9.60
C ARG A 186 11.22 -26.45 8.60
N THR A 187 10.95 -27.65 9.11
CA THR A 187 10.49 -28.80 8.33
C THR A 187 9.01 -29.05 8.59
N GLU A 188 8.29 -29.53 7.57
CA GLU A 188 6.86 -29.87 7.64
C GLU A 188 6.59 -31.14 8.46
N ARG A 189 7.56 -32.03 8.54
CA ARG A 189 7.52 -33.24 9.36
C ARG A 189 8.79 -33.31 10.19
N CYS A 190 8.66 -33.14 11.51
CA CYS A 190 9.77 -33.28 12.44
C CYS A 190 9.44 -34.32 13.50
N PRO A 191 9.93 -35.57 13.38
CA PRO A 191 9.71 -36.59 14.40
C PRO A 191 10.57 -36.37 15.66
N THR A 192 11.68 -35.64 15.53
CA THR A 192 12.71 -35.56 16.59
C THR A 192 12.62 -34.28 17.42
N CYS A 193 12.22 -33.18 16.80
CA CYS A 193 12.11 -31.90 17.46
C CYS A 193 10.68 -31.71 17.93
N ALA A 194 10.44 -31.81 19.24
CA ALA A 194 9.18 -31.47 19.90
C ALA A 194 8.87 -29.95 19.83
N GLY A 195 9.12 -29.32 18.68
CA GLY A 195 8.86 -27.91 18.42
C GLY A 195 7.41 -27.70 18.00
N ARG A 196 6.86 -26.54 18.37
CA ARG A 196 5.52 -26.13 17.94
C ARG A 196 5.53 -25.83 16.43
N PHE A 197 4.50 -26.32 15.75
CA PHE A 197 4.24 -26.00 14.35
C PHE A 197 3.51 -24.67 14.23
N THR A 198 3.96 -23.84 13.28
CA THR A 198 3.39 -22.53 12.97
C THR A 198 2.95 -22.48 11.50
N LEU A 199 2.08 -21.52 11.17
CA LEU A 199 1.72 -21.26 9.77
C LEU A 199 2.97 -20.81 9.01
N ARG A 200 3.16 -21.30 7.79
CA ARG A 200 4.23 -20.84 6.90
C ARG A 200 4.00 -19.39 6.43
N LYS A 201 2.75 -19.04 6.17
CA LYS A 201 2.29 -17.67 5.88
C LYS A 201 1.42 -17.16 7.02
N PRO A 202 1.73 -16.01 7.62
CA PRO A 202 0.95 -15.46 8.71
C PRO A 202 -0.46 -15.05 8.23
N PRO A 203 -1.46 -15.06 9.13
CA PRO A 203 -2.82 -14.66 8.80
C PRO A 203 -2.94 -13.19 8.38
N ASP A 204 -2.03 -12.35 8.86
CA ASP A 204 -2.03 -10.90 8.60
C ASP A 204 -1.81 -10.56 7.13
N GLU A 205 -1.05 -11.38 6.40
CA GLU A 205 -0.85 -11.22 4.95
C GLU A 205 -2.14 -11.46 4.15
N LEU A 206 -2.93 -12.48 4.55
CA LEU A 206 -4.22 -12.75 3.92
C LEU A 206 -5.23 -11.66 4.27
N ARG A 207 -5.24 -11.18 5.52
CA ARG A 207 -6.12 -10.08 5.93
C ARG A 207 -5.84 -8.82 5.12
N ALA A 208 -4.57 -8.41 5.06
CA ALA A 208 -4.16 -7.25 4.27
C ALA A 208 -4.50 -7.40 2.77
N THR A 209 -4.53 -8.63 2.27
CA THR A 209 -4.99 -8.92 0.91
C THR A 209 -6.49 -8.64 0.77
N PHE A 210 -7.33 -9.21 1.64
CA PHE A 210 -8.79 -8.97 1.61
C PHE A 210 -9.15 -7.51 1.80
N ASP A 211 -8.44 -6.78 2.66
CA ASP A 211 -8.64 -5.34 2.84
C ASP A 211 -8.39 -4.58 1.53
N THR A 212 -7.37 -4.99 0.76
CA THR A 212 -7.07 -4.38 -0.54
C THR A 212 -8.19 -4.65 -1.55
N PHE A 213 -8.67 -5.90 -1.63
CA PHE A 213 -9.78 -6.25 -2.52
C PHE A 213 -11.09 -5.56 -2.11
N ALA A 214 -11.34 -5.37 -0.81
CA ALA A 214 -12.48 -4.60 -0.32
C ALA A 214 -12.38 -3.12 -0.72
N SER A 215 -11.19 -2.51 -0.64
CA SER A 215 -10.97 -1.14 -1.13
C SER A 215 -11.21 -1.02 -2.64
N ILE A 216 -10.75 -2.00 -3.43
CA ILE A 216 -11.02 -2.06 -4.87
C ILE A 216 -12.52 -2.19 -5.11
N ALA A 217 -13.19 -3.10 -4.41
CA ALA A 217 -14.62 -3.33 -4.55
C ALA A 217 -15.45 -2.06 -4.26
N HIS A 218 -15.13 -1.33 -3.20
CA HIS A 218 -15.80 -0.07 -2.88
C HIS A 218 -15.50 1.06 -3.88
N HIS A 219 -14.29 1.10 -4.45
CA HIS A 219 -13.92 2.11 -5.42
C HIS A 219 -14.65 1.91 -6.76
N PHE A 220 -14.73 0.66 -7.23
CA PHE A 220 -15.32 0.30 -8.53
C PHE A 220 -16.79 -0.16 -8.46
N ASP A 221 -17.43 -0.06 -7.29
CA ASP A 221 -18.82 -0.50 -7.05
C ASP A 221 -19.07 -1.96 -7.44
N LEU A 222 -18.26 -2.88 -6.88
CA LEU A 222 -18.32 -4.32 -7.10
C LEU A 222 -18.94 -5.03 -5.87
N PRO A 223 -20.27 -5.18 -5.79
CA PRO A 223 -20.96 -5.59 -4.58
C PRO A 223 -20.68 -7.06 -4.19
N TYR A 224 -20.58 -7.96 -5.18
CA TYR A 224 -20.37 -9.37 -4.94
C TYR A 224 -18.94 -9.65 -4.46
N LEU A 225 -17.95 -8.91 -4.96
CA LEU A 225 -16.58 -8.94 -4.45
C LEU A 225 -16.50 -8.44 -3.00
N ALA A 226 -17.19 -7.34 -2.68
CA ALA A 226 -17.22 -6.79 -1.33
C ALA A 226 -17.83 -7.79 -0.32
N GLU A 227 -18.97 -8.37 -0.66
CA GLU A 227 -19.63 -9.38 0.17
C GLU A 227 -18.75 -10.62 0.35
N THR A 228 -18.14 -11.12 -0.73
CA THR A 228 -17.23 -12.27 -0.68
C THR A 228 -16.04 -12.00 0.25
N CYS A 229 -15.43 -10.81 0.17
CA CYS A 229 -14.32 -10.43 1.04
C CYS A 229 -14.76 -10.34 2.51
N ALA A 230 -15.92 -9.75 2.79
CA ALA A 230 -16.48 -9.66 4.14
C ALA A 230 -16.78 -11.06 4.73
N TRP A 231 -17.45 -11.91 3.94
CA TRP A 231 -17.80 -13.27 4.33
C TRP A 231 -16.55 -14.14 4.57
N LEU A 232 -15.56 -14.09 3.69
CA LEU A 232 -14.30 -14.83 3.86
C LEU A 232 -13.50 -14.30 5.05
N SER A 233 -13.45 -12.99 5.27
CA SER A 233 -12.78 -12.42 6.44
C SER A 233 -13.44 -12.90 7.74
N ALA A 234 -14.77 -12.88 7.81
CA ALA A 234 -15.52 -13.40 8.96
C ALA A 234 -15.36 -14.92 9.14
N SER A 235 -15.38 -15.69 8.06
CA SER A 235 -15.30 -17.15 8.12
C SER A 235 -13.89 -17.65 8.46
N VAL A 236 -12.87 -17.04 7.85
CA VAL A 236 -11.46 -17.42 8.03
C VAL A 236 -10.89 -16.84 9.31
N PHE A 237 -11.35 -15.68 9.81
CA PHE A 237 -10.78 -15.07 11.01
C PHE A 237 -11.73 -14.98 12.21
N GLY A 238 -13.04 -15.00 12.01
CA GLY A 238 -14.04 -14.83 13.09
C GLY A 238 -14.08 -15.99 14.09
N LYS A 239 -13.51 -17.15 13.76
CA LYS A 239 -13.32 -18.28 14.69
C LYS A 239 -11.92 -18.31 15.33
N PHE A 240 -11.03 -17.39 15.00
CA PHE A 240 -9.70 -17.32 15.61
C PHE A 240 -9.73 -16.39 16.83
N SER A 241 -10.59 -16.71 17.82
CA SER A 241 -10.31 -16.22 19.17
C SER A 241 -8.98 -16.86 19.60
N LYS A 242 -8.10 -16.07 20.25
CA LYS A 242 -6.73 -16.48 20.66
C LYS A 242 -6.67 -17.81 21.44
N ALA A 243 -7.80 -18.35 21.90
CA ALA A 243 -7.92 -19.56 22.68
C ALA A 243 -7.91 -20.87 21.86
N GLU A 244 -8.40 -20.89 20.61
CA GLU A 244 -8.63 -22.16 19.90
C GLU A 244 -7.43 -22.68 19.09
N VAL A 245 -6.45 -21.80 18.82
CA VAL A 245 -5.15 -22.17 18.20
C VAL A 245 -4.28 -22.97 19.18
N ALA A 246 -4.66 -23.06 20.47
CA ALA A 246 -4.02 -23.96 21.43
C ALA A 246 -4.68 -25.34 21.48
N ASN A 247 -6.01 -25.43 21.29
CA ASN A 247 -6.76 -26.67 21.55
C ASN A 247 -7.01 -27.55 20.31
N CYS A 248 -6.87 -27.03 19.09
CA CYS A 248 -6.91 -27.88 17.90
C CYS A 248 -5.61 -28.68 17.68
N PHE A 249 -4.56 -28.40 18.48
CA PHE A 249 -3.21 -28.98 18.35
C PHE A 249 -2.97 -30.26 19.17
N GLN A 250 -3.96 -30.77 19.90
CA GLN A 250 -3.82 -31.96 20.76
C GLN A 250 -4.58 -33.21 20.27
N ARG A 251 -5.30 -33.13 19.15
CA ARG A 251 -5.97 -34.30 18.57
C ARG A 251 -5.62 -34.47 17.10
N ARG A 252 -4.42 -34.99 16.85
CA ARG A 252 -4.09 -35.96 15.80
C ARG A 252 -2.75 -36.59 16.11
#